data_AF-A0A183EDQ1-F1
#
_entry.id   AF-A0A183EDQ1-F1
#
_cell.length_a   1.000
_cell.length_b   1.000
_cell.length_c   1.000
_cell.angle_alpha   90.00
_cell.angle_beta   90.00
_cell.angle_gamma   90.00
#
_symmetry.space_group_name_H-M   'P 1'
#
loop_
_entity.id
_entity.type
_entity.pdbx_description
1 polymer ?
#
loop_
_entity_poly.entity_id
_entity_poly.type
_entity_poly.pdbx_seq_one_letter_code
_entity_poly.pdbx_strand_id
1 'polypeptide(L)' 'MLGGTHATGKFMAIKADQTHYTVDSLKTPVGVVKRAALRMDDTPVISTDVTDVLAHFKVSSY' A
#
# COMPACT_ATOMS: atom_id res chain seq x y z
N MET A 1 -5.40 7.25 6.42
CA MET A 1 -5.38 8.71 6.30
C MET A 1 -6.48 9.27 7.19
N LEU A 2 -6.24 10.42 7.83
CA LEU A 2 -7.28 11.11 8.59
C LEU A 2 -8.24 11.88 7.65
N GLY A 3 -9.44 12.20 8.16
CA GLY A 3 -10.40 13.06 7.45
C GLY A 3 -11.08 12.46 6.23
N GLY A 4 -11.22 11.14 6.15
CA GLY A 4 -11.89 10.47 5.01
C GLY A 4 -11.11 10.53 3.69
N THR A 5 -9.82 10.89 3.76
CA THR A 5 -8.96 10.92 2.57
C THR A 5 -8.66 9.49 2.11
N HIS A 6 -8.86 9.22 0.82
CA HIS A 6 -8.48 7.95 0.20
C HIS A 6 -7.24 8.17 -0.68
N ALA A 7 -6.29 7.24 -0.58
CA ALA A 7 -5.09 7.24 -1.39
C ALA A 7 -4.75 5.80 -1.80
N THR A 8 -4.19 5.65 -2.99
CA THR A 8 -3.80 4.34 -3.54
C THR A 8 -2.36 4.39 -4.02
N GLY A 9 -1.61 3.31 -3.87
CA GLY A 9 -0.21 3.27 -4.28
C GLY A 9 0.32 1.85 -4.26
N LYS A 10 1.55 1.67 -4.74
CA LYS A 10 2.20 0.37 -4.76
C LYS A 10 2.81 0.09 -3.40
N PHE A 11 2.28 -0.90 -2.69
CA PHE A 11 2.88 -1.37 -1.44
C PHE A 11 4.30 -1.88 -1.70
N MET A 12 5.25 -1.45 -0.87
CA MET A 12 6.66 -1.87 -0.98
C MET A 12 7.13 -2.65 0.23
N ALA A 13 6.94 -2.12 1.42
CA ALA A 13 7.43 -2.75 2.65
C ALA A 13 6.69 -2.21 3.89
N ILE A 14 6.84 -2.91 5.00
CA ILE A 14 6.55 -2.42 6.34
C ILE A 14 7.87 -2.20 7.06
N LYS A 15 8.02 -1.08 7.77
CA LYS A 15 9.19 -0.84 8.61
C LYS A 15 9.27 -1.93 9.68
N ALA A 16 10.48 -2.37 10.07
CA ALA A 16 10.68 -3.50 10.98
C ALA A 16 9.97 -3.34 12.35
N ASP A 17 9.81 -2.11 12.83
CA ASP A 17 9.08 -1.80 14.07
C ASP A 17 7.55 -1.69 13.89
N GLN A 18 7.04 -1.98 12.70
CA GLN A 18 5.62 -1.95 12.34
C GLN A 18 4.96 -0.59 12.55
N THR A 19 5.71 0.51 12.44
CA THR A 19 5.13 1.86 12.61
C THR A 19 4.75 2.53 11.28
N HIS A 20 5.28 2.06 10.15
CA HIS A 20 5.09 2.69 8.84
C HIS A 20 4.92 1.68 7.71
N TYR A 21 4.11 2.07 6.72
CA TYR A 21 4.07 1.49 5.39
C TYR A 21 4.94 2.31 4.43
N THR A 22 5.79 1.64 3.68
CA THR A 22 6.50 2.24 2.55
C THR A 22 5.70 2.00 1.28
N VAL A 23 5.35 3.08 0.58
CA VAL A 23 4.50 3.06 -0.62
C VAL A 23 5.18 3.85 -1.73
N ASP A 24 5.20 3.29 -2.94
CA ASP A 24 5.67 3.97 -4.14
C ASP A 24 4.47 4.45 -4.98
N SER A 25 4.64 5.56 -5.70
CA SER A 25 3.64 6.16 -6.58
C SER A 25 2.28 6.37 -5.89
N LEU A 26 2.28 6.95 -4.69
CA LEU A 26 1.09 7.20 -3.89
C LEU A 26 0.24 8.31 -4.53
N LYS A 27 -0.92 7.92 -5.05
CA LYS A 27 -1.94 8.80 -5.61
C LYS A 27 -2.81 9.35 -4.48
N THR A 28 -2.88 10.68 -4.40
CA THR A 28 -3.74 11.43 -3.49
C THR A 28 -4.68 12.33 -4.31
N PRO A 29 -5.73 12.92 -3.71
CA PRO A 29 -6.61 13.85 -4.43
C PRO A 29 -5.89 15.07 -5.03
N VAL A 30 -4.74 15.46 -4.47
CA VAL A 30 -3.98 16.65 -4.89
C VAL A 30 -2.91 16.31 -5.94
N GLY A 31 -2.52 15.05 -6.04
CA GLY A 31 -1.48 14.61 -6.98
C GLY A 31 -0.78 13.33 -6.58
N VAL A 32 0.32 13.04 -7.26
CA VAL A 32 1.12 11.82 -7.06
C VAL A 32 2.39 12.12 -6.29
N VAL A 33 2.60 11.38 -5.21
CA VAL A 33 3.85 11.38 -4.43
C VAL A 33 4.67 10.18 -4.86
N LYS A 34 5.90 10.42 -5.36
CA LYS A 34 6.76 9.36 -5.90
C LYS A 34 7.05 8.26 -4.86
N ARG A 35 7.41 8.64 -3.64
CA ARG A 35 7.67 7.72 -2.51
C ARG A 35 7.14 8.32 -1.22
N ALA A 36 6.42 7.52 -0.44
CA ALA A 36 5.84 7.96 0.82
C ALA A 36 6.04 6.90 1.92
N ALA A 37 6.22 7.37 3.14
CA ALA A 37 6.12 6.57 4.36
C ALA A 37 4.81 6.97 5.06
N LEU A 38 3.84 6.08 5.11
CA LEU A 38 2.57 6.30 5.77
C LEU A 38 2.66 5.74 7.20
N ARG A 39 2.42 6.59 8.20
CA ARG A 39 2.27 6.12 9.59
C ARG A 39 1.03 5.24 9.70
N MET A 40 1.15 4.14 10.44
CA MET A 40 0.02 3.25 10.67
C MET A 40 -1.06 3.92 11.52
N ASP A 41 -0.69 4.74 12.50
CA ASP A 41 -1.64 5.51 13.32
C ASP A 41 -2.49 6.48 12.49
N ASP A 42 -1.90 7.03 11.43
CA ASP A 42 -2.59 7.89 10.49
C ASP A 42 -3.42 7.08 9.46
N THR A 43 -3.33 5.73 9.45
CA THR A 43 -3.88 4.81 8.43
C THR A 43 -4.80 3.76 9.05
N PRO A 44 -6.05 4.12 9.38
CA PRO A 44 -6.96 3.24 10.12
C PRO A 44 -7.43 2.02 9.31
N VAL A 45 -7.41 2.11 7.97
CA VAL A 45 -7.80 1.01 7.08
C VAL A 45 -6.81 0.93 5.93
N ILE A 46 -6.34 -0.28 5.65
CA ILE A 46 -5.59 -0.64 4.45
C ILE A 46 -6.30 -1.78 3.75
N SER A 47 -6.41 -1.69 2.43
CA SER A 47 -6.86 -2.78 1.56
C SER A 47 -5.82 -2.95 0.48
N THR A 48 -5.55 -4.20 0.13
CA THR A 48 -4.65 -4.55 -0.96
C THR A 48 -5.38 -5.47 -1.92
N ASP A 49 -5.26 -5.19 -3.21
CA ASP A 49 -5.65 -6.13 -4.25
C ASP A 49 -4.47 -7.06 -4.52
N VAL A 50 -4.66 -8.36 -4.29
CA VAL A 50 -3.63 -9.39 -4.44
C VAL A 50 -3.80 -10.13 -5.78
N THR A 51 -4.79 -9.75 -6.60
CA THR A 51 -5.11 -10.42 -7.87
C THR A 51 -3.90 -10.49 -8.79
N ASP A 52 -3.11 -9.42 -8.89
CA ASP A 52 -1.88 -9.39 -9.68
C ASP A 52 -0.79 -10.34 -9.15
N VAL A 53 -0.69 -10.54 -7.84
CA VAL A 53 0.28 -11.48 -7.25
C VAL A 53 -0.14 -12.93 -7.49
N LEU A 54 -1.44 -13.22 -7.36
CA LEU A 54 -1.99 -14.54 -7.58
C LEU A 54 -1.94 -14.96 -9.06
N ALA A 55 -2.08 -14.02 -10.00
CA ALA A 55 -1.93 -14.30 -11.43
C ALA A 55 -0.53 -14.79 -11.83
N HIS A 56 0.50 -14.42 -11.06
CA HIS A 56 1.89 -14.88 -11.25
C HIS A 56 2.21 -16.17 -10.49
N PHE A 57 1.39 -16.55 -9.51
CA PHE A 57 1.42 -17.89 -8.91
C PHE A 57 0.64 -18.85 -9.82
N LYS A 58 1.26 -19.32 -10.89
CA LYS A 58 0.82 -20.57 -11.53
C LYS A 58 0.98 -21.67 -10.49
N VAL A 59 -0.12 -22.13 -9.91
CA VAL A 59 -0.14 -23.36 -9.13
C VAL A 59 0.21 -24.49 -10.09
N SER A 60 1.46 -24.93 -10.10
CA SER A 60 1.83 -26.20 -10.71
C SER A 60 1.28 -27.31 -9.83
N SER A 61 0.09 -27.80 -10.20
CA SER A 61 -0.45 -29.05 -9.69
C SER A 61 0.44 -30.21 -10.18
N TYR A 62 0.91 -31.04 -9.25
CA TYR A 62 1.55 -32.34 -9.54
C TYR A 62 0.52 -33.37 -10.00
#